data_AF-A0A969C4A3-F1
#
_entry.id   AF-A0A969C4A3-F1
#
_cell.length_a   1.000
_cell.length_b   1.000
_cell.length_c   1.000
_cell.angle_alpha   90.00
_cell.angle_beta   90.00
_cell.angle_gamma   90.00
#
_symmetry.space_group_name_H-M   'P 1'
#
loop_
_entity.id
_entity.type
_entity.pdbx_description
1 polymer ?
#
loop_
_entity_poly.entity_id
_entity_poly.type
_entity_poly.pdbx_seq_one_letter_code
_entity_poly.pdbx_strand_id
1 'polypeptide(L)'
;MKLKTVKTSIFAILLVLVAQTAIFAQAQFSNVEFDKEKLTERGKSAYETLLATEVFTLQGFGAAAAPHRSTAALIDLLKEKQAEKALQSVVRNARNEGKIYALLGLQVIKSKRFADDFKIYKKISAEDEQIEVCFIGRRL
;
A
#
# COMPACT_ATOMS: atom_id res chain seq x y z
N MET A 1 -1.35 51.98 -40.80
CA MET A 1 -2.09 51.41 -39.63
C MET A 1 -2.26 49.89 -39.82
N LYS A 2 -1.22 49.08 -39.61
CA LYS A 2 -1.22 47.61 -39.77
C LYS A 2 -0.25 46.96 -38.78
N LEU A 3 -0.59 46.94 -37.49
CA LEU A 3 0.27 46.38 -36.43
C LEU A 3 -0.49 45.47 -35.44
N LYS A 4 -1.79 45.22 -35.67
CA LYS A 4 -2.62 44.43 -34.73
C LYS A 4 -2.51 42.92 -34.93
N THR A 5 -2.23 42.44 -36.13
CA THR A 5 -2.37 41.02 -36.48
C THR A 5 -1.21 40.12 -36.01
N VAL A 6 -0.04 40.69 -35.70
CA VAL A 6 1.15 39.91 -35.32
C VAL A 6 1.12 39.49 -33.85
N LYS A 7 0.51 40.29 -32.97
CA LYS A 7 0.48 40.02 -31.52
C LYS A 7 -0.42 38.82 -31.14
N THR A 8 -1.45 38.56 -31.94
CA THR A 8 -2.39 37.45 -31.70
C THR A 8 -1.78 36.07 -32.01
N SER A 9 -0.88 35.96 -32.99
CA SER A 9 -0.23 34.68 -33.31
C SER A 9 0.82 34.26 -32.28
N ILE A 10 1.56 35.20 -31.69
CA ILE A 10 2.59 34.89 -30.68
C ILE A 10 1.93 34.38 -29.39
N PHE A 11 0.78 34.95 -29.01
CA PHE A 11 0.02 34.49 -27.83
C PHE A 11 -0.53 33.08 -27.99
N ALA A 12 -0.98 32.70 -29.20
CA ALA A 12 -1.49 31.37 -29.46
C ALA A 12 -0.40 30.28 -29.36
N ILE A 13 0.81 30.57 -29.85
CA ILE A 13 1.94 29.62 -29.77
C ILE A 13 2.41 29.44 -28.32
N LEU A 14 2.43 30.51 -27.53
CA LEU A 14 2.80 30.44 -26.11
C LEU A 14 1.80 29.59 -25.31
N LEU A 15 0.50 29.69 -25.61
CA LEU A 15 -0.57 28.91 -24.98
C LEU A 15 -0.46 27.41 -25.29
N VAL A 16 -0.08 27.06 -26.53
CA VAL A 16 0.16 25.66 -26.92
C VAL A 16 1.39 25.08 -26.21
N LEU A 17 2.46 25.86 -26.02
CA LEU A 17 3.65 25.40 -25.29
C LEU A 17 3.36 25.15 -23.79
N VAL A 18 2.55 26.01 -23.15
CA VAL A 18 2.15 25.83 -21.74
C VAL A 18 1.22 24.63 -21.56
N ALA A 19 0.37 24.33 -22.56
CA ALA A 19 -0.49 23.15 -22.51
C ALA A 19 0.29 21.82 -22.60
N GLN A 20 1.44 21.79 -23.29
CA GLN A 20 2.25 20.58 -23.42
C GLN A 20 3.04 20.22 -22.15
N THR A 21 3.40 21.20 -21.31
CA THR A 21 4.15 20.92 -20.06
C THR A 21 3.27 20.37 -18.94
N ALA A 22 1.95 20.60 -18.97
CA ALA A 22 1.02 20.07 -17.97
C ALA A 22 0.78 18.55 -18.08
N ILE A 23 1.02 17.95 -19.26
CA ILE A 23 0.74 16.52 -19.51
C ILE A 23 1.84 15.62 -18.91
N PHE A 24 3.08 16.10 -18.80
CA PHE A 24 4.20 15.34 -18.23
C PHE A 24 4.23 15.29 -16.69
N ALA A 25 3.35 16.03 -16.02
CA ALA A 25 3.18 15.97 -14.57
C ALA A 25 2.23 14.86 -14.12
N GLN A 26 1.80 13.97 -15.02
CA GLN A 26 1.17 12.71 -14.62
C GLN A 26 2.20 11.88 -13.87
N ALA A 27 2.12 12.00 -12.55
CA ALA A 27 2.87 11.26 -11.56
C ALA A 27 3.11 9.84 -12.05
N GLN A 28 4.38 9.51 -12.29
CA GLN A 28 4.81 8.13 -12.39
C GLN A 28 4.57 7.49 -11.03
N PHE A 29 3.34 7.01 -10.80
CA PHE A 29 3.11 5.81 -10.01
C PHE A 29 3.86 4.71 -10.74
N SER A 30 5.18 4.69 -10.56
CA SER A 30 5.97 3.53 -10.91
C SER A 30 5.43 2.44 -9.99
N ASN A 31 4.59 1.58 -10.56
CA ASN A 31 4.36 0.22 -10.10
C ASN A 31 5.73 -0.45 -10.18
N VAL A 32 6.63 -0.10 -9.27
CA VAL A 32 7.82 -0.88 -9.02
C VAL A 32 7.28 -2.19 -8.48
N GLU A 33 7.13 -3.13 -9.40
CA GLU A 33 6.70 -4.48 -9.09
C GLU A 33 7.63 -5.02 -8.00
N PHE A 34 7.01 -5.47 -6.92
CA PHE A 34 7.74 -5.97 -5.77
C PHE A 34 8.40 -7.30 -6.15
N ASP A 35 9.73 -7.32 -6.11
CA ASP A 35 10.51 -8.52 -6.38
C ASP A 35 10.76 -9.31 -5.09
N LYS A 36 10.02 -10.40 -4.94
CA LYS A 36 10.09 -11.31 -3.79
C LYS A 36 11.47 -11.98 -3.65
N GLU A 37 12.23 -12.14 -4.73
CA GLU A 37 13.54 -12.80 -4.68
C GLU A 37 14.59 -12.00 -3.90
N LYS A 38 14.31 -10.72 -3.63
CA LYS A 38 15.19 -9.88 -2.82
C LYS A 38 14.95 -9.99 -1.32
N LEU A 39 13.97 -10.77 -0.88
CA LEU A 39 13.77 -11.10 0.53
C LEU A 39 14.68 -12.26 0.94
N THR A 40 15.04 -12.32 2.23
CA THR A 40 15.61 -13.55 2.78
C THR A 40 14.59 -14.68 2.74
N GLU A 41 15.01 -15.95 2.86
CA GLU A 41 14.08 -17.09 2.93
C GLU A 41 13.04 -16.94 4.06
N ARG A 42 13.47 -16.38 5.19
CA ARG A 42 12.55 -16.04 6.31
C ARG A 42 11.56 -14.95 5.91
N GLY A 43 12.02 -13.90 5.23
CA GLY A 43 11.18 -12.84 4.68
C GLY A 43 10.18 -13.36 3.65
N LYS A 44 10.59 -14.27 2.76
CA LYS A 44 9.71 -14.92 1.76
C LYS A 44 8.59 -15.68 2.45
N SER A 45 8.92 -16.50 3.46
CA SER A 45 7.93 -17.27 4.22
C SER A 45 6.97 -16.37 5.01
N ALA A 46 7.48 -15.29 5.59
CA ALA A 46 6.69 -14.28 6.28
C ALA A 46 5.72 -13.56 5.32
N TYR A 47 6.21 -13.17 4.15
CA TYR A 47 5.42 -12.54 3.09
C TYR A 47 4.28 -13.46 2.61
N GLU A 48 4.56 -14.73 2.31
CA GLU A 48 3.54 -15.71 1.94
C GLU A 48 2.52 -15.93 3.04
N THR A 49 2.97 -15.99 4.30
CA THR A 49 2.07 -16.16 5.45
C THR A 49 1.10 -14.98 5.56
N LEU A 50 1.54 -13.74 5.33
CA LEU A 50 0.67 -12.58 5.35
C LEU A 50 -0.31 -12.55 4.16
N LEU A 51 0.13 -12.95 2.96
CA LEU A 51 -0.75 -13.08 1.80
C LEU A 51 -1.89 -14.09 2.04
N ALA A 52 -1.57 -15.21 2.68
CA ALA A 52 -2.50 -16.28 2.98
C ALA A 52 -3.28 -16.11 4.30
N THR A 53 -3.13 -14.97 5.00
CA THR A 53 -3.82 -14.74 6.27
C THR A 53 -5.32 -14.49 6.03
N GLU A 54 -6.16 -15.31 6.65
CA GLU A 54 -7.63 -15.24 6.55
C GLU A 54 -8.30 -14.74 7.83
N VAL A 55 -7.57 -14.70 8.95
CA VAL A 55 -8.10 -14.26 10.25
C VAL A 55 -7.17 -13.19 10.82
N PHE A 56 -7.75 -12.04 11.14
CA PHE A 56 -7.06 -10.99 11.85
C PHE A 56 -7.24 -11.19 13.36
N THR A 57 -6.13 -11.41 14.06
CA THR A 57 -6.15 -11.59 15.52
C THR A 57 -5.29 -10.53 16.20
N LEU A 58 -5.94 -9.72 17.03
CA LEU A 58 -5.29 -8.91 18.06
C LEU A 58 -5.22 -9.72 19.35
N GLN A 59 -4.38 -10.74 19.40
CA GLN A 59 -4.08 -11.34 20.70
C GLN A 59 -3.16 -10.40 21.47
N GLY A 60 -3.58 -10.07 22.70
CA GLY A 60 -2.72 -9.38 23.64
C GLY A 60 -1.48 -10.24 23.92
N PHE A 61 -0.31 -9.64 23.83
CA PHE A 61 0.94 -10.28 24.25
C PHE A 61 0.96 -10.38 25.78
N GLY A 62 0.32 -11.42 26.32
CA GLY A 62 0.55 -11.81 27.71
C GLY A 62 2.00 -12.28 27.88
N ALA A 63 2.59 -12.08 29.06
CA ALA A 63 4.01 -12.34 29.35
C ALA A 63 4.50 -13.79 29.07
N ALA A 64 3.58 -14.73 28.79
CA ALA A 64 3.89 -16.13 28.49
C ALA A 64 3.32 -16.64 27.15
N ALA A 65 2.64 -15.80 26.35
CA ALA A 65 2.02 -16.24 25.10
C ALA A 65 2.92 -15.95 23.90
N ALA A 66 3.17 -16.96 23.06
CA ALA A 66 3.83 -16.77 21.78
C ALA A 66 2.93 -15.94 20.84
N PRO A 67 3.49 -15.06 19.98
CA PRO A 67 2.71 -14.34 18.99
C PRO A 67 1.98 -15.30 18.06
N HIS A 68 0.74 -14.93 17.69
CA HIS A 68 0.03 -15.61 16.61
C HIS A 68 0.88 -15.60 15.33
N ARG A 69 0.73 -16.64 14.49
CA ARG A 69 1.56 -16.88 13.30
C ARG A 69 1.65 -15.65 12.40
N SER A 70 0.54 -14.98 12.12
CA SER A 70 0.52 -13.78 11.26
C SER A 70 1.22 -12.57 11.90
N THR A 71 1.13 -12.43 13.22
CA THR A 71 1.86 -11.38 13.95
C THR A 71 3.36 -11.64 13.93
N ALA A 72 3.79 -12.90 14.12
CA ALA A 72 5.19 -13.30 13.99
C ALA A 72 5.71 -13.05 12.55
N ALA A 73 4.91 -13.39 11.54
CA ALA A 73 5.24 -13.11 10.14
C ALA A 73 5.40 -11.61 9.87
N LEU A 74 4.52 -10.76 10.40
CA LEU A 74 4.66 -9.31 10.30
C LEU A 74 5.98 -8.83 10.93
N ILE A 75 6.31 -9.29 12.14
CA ILE A 75 7.56 -8.94 12.84
C ILE A 75 8.78 -9.34 12.00
N ASP A 76 8.73 -10.52 11.38
CA ASP A 76 9.84 -11.00 10.56
C ASP A 76 9.96 -10.24 9.24
N LEU A 77 8.85 -9.92 8.58
CA LEU A 77 8.86 -9.10 7.37
C LEU A 77 9.36 -7.67 7.64
N LEU A 78 9.07 -7.11 8.82
CA LEU A 78 9.56 -5.80 9.25
C LEU A 78 11.09 -5.72 9.42
N LYS A 79 11.78 -6.86 9.57
CA LYS A 79 13.25 -6.92 9.65
C LYS A 79 13.91 -6.91 8.28
N GLU A 80 13.16 -7.10 7.20
CA GLU A 80 13.70 -7.14 5.85
C GLU A 80 14.08 -5.73 5.36
N LYS A 81 15.17 -5.61 4.59
CA LYS A 81 15.60 -4.33 3.99
C LYS A 81 14.53 -3.71 3.08
N GLN A 82 13.66 -4.54 2.52
CA GLN A 82 12.57 -4.13 1.63
C GLN A 82 11.19 -4.22 2.28
N ALA A 83 11.12 -4.18 3.62
CA ALA A 83 9.88 -4.28 4.38
C ALA A 83 8.76 -3.38 3.81
N GLU A 84 9.05 -2.10 3.54
CA GLU A 84 8.05 -1.16 3.00
C GLU A 84 7.44 -1.63 1.67
N LYS A 85 8.27 -2.04 0.71
CA LYS A 85 7.81 -2.52 -0.61
C LYS A 85 7.07 -3.85 -0.50
N ALA A 86 7.55 -4.74 0.37
CA ALA A 86 6.89 -6.01 0.62
C ALA A 86 5.50 -5.81 1.22
N LEU A 87 5.38 -4.97 2.26
CA LEU A 87 4.10 -4.64 2.90
C LEU A 87 3.14 -3.95 1.91
N GLN A 88 3.61 -3.04 1.06
CA GLN A 88 2.80 -2.46 -0.03
C GLN A 88 2.25 -3.50 -0.98
N SER A 89 3.07 -4.51 -1.32
CA SER A 89 2.61 -5.63 -2.14
C SER A 89 1.56 -6.47 -1.40
N VAL A 90 1.72 -6.69 -0.09
CA VAL A 90 0.69 -7.38 0.73
C VAL A 90 -0.62 -6.58 0.76
N VAL A 91 -0.59 -5.26 0.94
CA VAL A 91 -1.82 -4.42 0.91
C VAL A 91 -2.60 -4.58 -0.40
N ARG A 92 -1.89 -4.78 -1.52
CA ARG A 92 -2.52 -4.90 -2.85
C ARG A 92 -3.03 -6.30 -3.15
N ASN A 93 -2.33 -7.33 -2.69
CA ASN A 93 -2.52 -8.70 -3.15
C ASN A 93 -3.09 -9.66 -2.09
N ALA A 94 -3.01 -9.32 -0.80
CA ALA A 94 -3.52 -10.17 0.26
C ALA A 94 -5.05 -10.12 0.38
N ARG A 95 -5.62 -11.03 1.17
CA ARG A 95 -6.98 -10.89 1.70
C ARG A 95 -7.06 -9.78 2.74
N ASN A 96 -8.27 -9.35 3.09
CA ASN A 96 -8.49 -8.16 3.91
C ASN A 96 -7.77 -8.22 5.27
N GLU A 97 -7.72 -9.37 5.91
CA GLU A 97 -6.98 -9.60 7.15
C GLU A 97 -5.47 -9.40 6.98
N GLY A 98 -4.90 -9.97 5.91
CA GLY A 98 -3.51 -9.75 5.53
C GLY A 98 -3.21 -8.27 5.20
N LYS A 99 -4.14 -7.56 4.53
CA LYS A 99 -4.01 -6.13 4.26
C LYS A 99 -3.95 -5.31 5.55
N ILE A 100 -4.76 -5.65 6.56
CA ILE A 100 -4.76 -4.97 7.87
C ILE A 100 -3.39 -5.14 8.55
N TYR A 101 -2.83 -6.37 8.58
CA TYR A 101 -1.48 -6.59 9.10
C TYR A 101 -0.43 -5.77 8.35
N ALA A 102 -0.53 -5.69 7.03
CA ALA A 102 0.41 -4.93 6.23
C ALA A 102 0.33 -3.41 6.49
N LEU A 103 -0.88 -2.87 6.62
CA LEU A 103 -1.12 -1.47 6.99
C LEU A 103 -0.56 -1.15 8.38
N LEU A 104 -0.74 -2.06 9.35
CA LEU A 104 -0.14 -1.93 10.67
C LEU A 104 1.40 -1.87 10.56
N GLY A 105 1.99 -2.75 9.76
CA GLY A 105 3.43 -2.72 9.48
C GLY A 105 3.90 -1.38 8.89
N LEU A 106 3.19 -0.87 7.88
CA LEU A 106 3.49 0.42 7.25
C LEU A 106 3.39 1.58 8.24
N GLN A 107 2.42 1.54 9.15
CA GLN A 107 2.29 2.51 10.23
C GLN A 107 3.47 2.44 11.22
N VAL A 108 3.88 1.22 11.61
CA VAL A 108 5.01 0.99 12.53
C VAL A 108 6.32 1.57 11.97
N ILE A 109 6.61 1.37 10.68
CA ILE A 109 7.82 1.92 10.04
C ILE A 109 7.68 3.39 9.61
N LYS A 110 6.54 4.04 9.93
CA LYS A 110 6.24 5.42 9.56
C LYS A 110 6.39 5.68 8.04
N SER A 111 5.92 4.73 7.22
CA SER A 111 5.96 4.89 5.76
C SER A 111 5.18 6.14 5.34
N LYS A 112 5.79 6.98 4.49
CA LYS A 112 5.11 8.15 3.90
C LYS A 112 3.91 7.75 3.04
N ARG A 113 3.90 6.50 2.56
CA ARG A 113 2.85 5.94 1.70
C ARG A 113 1.70 5.32 2.49
N PHE A 114 1.80 5.25 3.83
CA PHE A 114 0.73 4.71 4.67
C PHE A 114 -0.63 5.36 4.37
N ALA A 115 -0.69 6.69 4.24
CA ALA A 115 -1.94 7.39 3.96
C ALA A 115 -2.54 7.00 2.60
N ASP A 116 -1.71 6.85 1.58
CA ASP A 116 -2.13 6.44 0.23
C ASP A 116 -2.60 4.98 0.23
N ASP A 117 -1.83 4.09 0.84
CA ASP A 117 -2.15 2.66 0.94
C ASP A 117 -3.41 2.42 1.79
N PHE A 118 -3.61 3.19 2.85
CA PHE A 118 -4.83 3.16 3.66
C PHE A 118 -6.06 3.62 2.88
N LYS A 119 -5.90 4.65 2.02
CA LYS A 119 -6.97 5.12 1.13
C LYS A 119 -7.36 4.05 0.10
N ILE A 120 -6.38 3.33 -0.45
CA ILE A 120 -6.62 2.20 -1.36
C ILE A 120 -7.40 1.10 -0.65
N TYR A 121 -6.96 0.70 0.55
CA TYR A 121 -7.66 -0.31 1.35
C TYR A 121 -9.12 0.09 1.63
N LYS A 122 -9.37 1.34 2.05
CA LYS A 122 -10.73 1.84 2.29
C LYS A 122 -11.62 1.73 1.06
N LYS A 123 -11.09 2.01 -0.12
CA LYS A 123 -11.84 1.90 -1.37
C LYS A 123 -12.21 0.45 -1.66
N ILE A 124 -11.24 -0.46 -1.59
CA ILE A 124 -11.47 -1.90 -1.86
C ILE A 124 -12.43 -2.50 -0.84
N SER A 125 -12.27 -2.18 0.46
CA SER A 125 -13.14 -2.68 1.52
C SER A 125 -14.58 -2.17 1.42
N ALA A 126 -14.82 -1.02 0.78
CA ALA A 126 -16.17 -0.52 0.56
C ALA A 126 -16.87 -1.21 -0.62
N GLU A 127 -16.10 -1.78 -1.55
CA GLU A 127 -16.62 -2.55 -2.69
C GLU A 127 -16.91 -4.02 -2.29
N ASP A 128 -16.17 -4.56 -1.31
CA ASP A 128 -16.33 -5.92 -0.75
C ASP A 128 -17.45 -6.02 0.32
N GLU A 129 -18.64 -5.43 0.12
CA GLU A 129 -19.74 -5.34 1.11
C GLU A 129 -20.36 -6.70 1.57
N GLN A 130 -19.71 -7.83 1.31
CA GLN A 130 -20.07 -9.18 1.81
C GLN A 130 -19.15 -9.72 2.90
N ILE A 131 -18.37 -8.89 3.60
CA ILE A 131 -17.56 -9.38 4.73
C ILE A 131 -18.45 -9.50 5.97
N GLU A 132 -18.98 -10.71 6.18
CA GLU A 132 -19.47 -11.15 7.48
C GLU A 132 -18.27 -11.18 8.44
N VAL A 133 -18.02 -10.06 9.13
CA VAL A 133 -16.96 -9.99 10.14
C VAL A 133 -17.38 -10.89 11.29
N CYS A 134 -16.97 -12.16 11.24
CA CYS A 134 -17.14 -13.11 12.31
C CYS A 134 -16.22 -12.71 13.47
N PHE A 135 -16.67 -11.75 14.29
CA PHE A 135 -16.09 -11.53 15.60
C PHE A 135 -16.37 -12.76 16.46
N ILE A 136 -15.51 -13.79 16.38
CA ILE A 136 -15.50 -14.86 17.39
C ILE A 136 -14.84 -14.29 18.66
N GLY A 137 -15.55 -13.36 19.30
CA GLY A 137 -15.30 -12.95 20.67
C GLY A 137 -15.95 -13.95 21.60
N ARG A 138 -15.29 -15.08 21.88
CA ARG A 138 -15.70 -15.95 22.98
C ARG A 138 -15.30 -15.26 24.29
N ARG A 139 -16.28 -14.63 24.96
CA ARG A 139 -16.15 -14.23 26.36
C ARG A 139 -15.73 -15.46 27.17
N LEU A 140 -14.57 -15.38 27.81
CA LEU A 140 -14.26 -16.12 29.02
C LEU A 140 -14.40 -15.17 30.19
#